data_AF-A0A0E4CKY1-F1
#
_entry.id   AF-A0A0E4CKY1-F1
#
_cell.length_a   1.000
_cell.length_b   1.000
_cell.length_c   1.000
_cell.angle_alpha   90.00
_cell.angle_beta   90.00
_cell.angle_gamma   90.00
#
_symmetry.space_group_name_H-M   'P 1'
#
loop_
_entity.id
_entity.type
_entity.pdbx_description
1 polymer ?
#
loop_
_entity_poly.entity_id
_entity_poly.type
_entity_poly.pdbx_seq_one_letter_code
_entity_poly.pdbx_strand_id
1 'polypeptide(L)'
;MGLAKPTGGYAEQMLVPGGWPDVDEQAYYDRAQEYLQVLRQVTDVLEACQSQRTELFDAESWSGSAAGAANGQLGKLIDGLVTLQNGLATVITWHKYVAQTIVQAKSDVTDNVVEAHRTIQSLEKDSSLDEAERTQQIDTVVTTTLGANVSIVDGTAAQIMVSKSWKPPANALQDLLDQKTPPPVNIPDPRVVAGSPPRLRVVAGSDR
;
A
#
# COMPACT_ATOMS: atom_id res chain seq x y z
N MET A 1 0.10 3.16 6.69
CA MET A 1 1.05 3.07 7.82
C MET A 1 2.12 2.08 7.44
N GLY A 2 3.38 2.52 7.34
CA GLY A 2 4.52 1.64 7.09
C GLY A 2 4.91 0.83 8.33
N LEU A 3 5.59 -0.30 8.13
CA LEU A 3 6.16 -1.11 9.21
C LEU A 3 7.47 -0.48 9.70
N ALA A 4 7.54 -0.26 11.01
CA ALA A 4 8.75 0.24 11.65
C ALA A 4 9.82 -0.86 11.70
N LYS A 5 11.08 -0.46 11.48
CA LYS A 5 12.22 -1.36 11.58
C LYS A 5 12.34 -1.93 13.00
N PRO A 6 12.53 -3.26 13.17
CA PRO A 6 12.81 -3.84 14.48
C PRO A 6 14.04 -3.20 15.13
N THR A 7 13.98 -2.95 16.44
CA THR A 7 15.08 -2.33 17.21
C THR A 7 15.31 -3.08 18.53
N GLY A 8 16.48 -2.87 19.14
CA GLY A 8 16.87 -3.44 20.44
C GLY A 8 17.56 -4.80 20.37
N GLY A 9 18.29 -5.14 21.44
CA GLY A 9 19.02 -6.40 21.56
C GLY A 9 19.90 -6.69 20.34
N TYR A 10 19.70 -7.87 19.75
CA TYR A 10 20.43 -8.36 18.58
C TYR A 10 19.80 -7.94 17.23
N ALA A 11 18.75 -7.11 17.23
CA ALA A 11 17.98 -6.81 16.00
C ALA A 11 18.85 -6.19 14.89
N GLU A 12 19.75 -5.26 15.22
CA GLU A 12 20.61 -4.64 14.20
C GLU A 12 21.51 -5.67 13.49
N GLN A 13 22.06 -6.61 14.26
CA GLN A 13 22.94 -7.67 13.74
C GLN A 13 22.18 -8.68 12.86
N MET A 14 20.88 -8.85 13.11
CA MET A 14 19.99 -9.69 12.29
C MET A 14 19.49 -8.99 11.02
N LEU A 15 19.72 -7.68 10.90
CA LEU A 15 19.21 -6.86 9.78
C LEU A 15 20.32 -6.30 8.90
N VAL A 16 21.56 -6.22 9.39
CA VAL A 16 22.68 -5.61 8.68
C VAL A 16 23.72 -6.66 8.28
N PRO A 17 24.18 -6.69 7.02
CA PRO A 17 23.73 -5.88 5.87
C PRO A 17 22.53 -6.50 5.14
N GLY A 18 21.65 -5.65 4.60
CA GLY A 18 20.66 -6.05 3.58
C GLY A 18 19.46 -6.88 4.06
N GLY A 19 19.34 -7.17 5.35
CA GLY A 19 18.20 -7.88 5.92
C GLY A 19 16.96 -7.03 6.14
N TRP A 20 16.96 -5.76 5.71
CA TRP A 20 15.79 -4.87 5.80
C TRP A 20 15.63 -4.06 4.51
N PRO A 21 14.43 -3.98 3.93
CA PRO A 21 14.18 -3.09 2.80
C PRO A 21 14.02 -1.65 3.31
N ASP A 22 15.04 -0.82 3.11
CA ASP A 22 15.04 0.62 3.42
C ASP A 22 14.21 1.44 2.40
N VAL A 23 12.95 1.04 2.22
CA VAL A 23 11.98 1.68 1.33
C VAL A 23 10.76 2.11 2.14
N ASP A 24 10.19 3.26 1.82
CA ASP A 24 8.91 3.70 2.36
C ASP A 24 7.77 3.20 1.45
N GLU A 25 6.97 2.26 1.95
CA GLU A 25 5.83 1.71 1.21
C GLU A 25 4.70 2.73 1.07
N GLN A 26 4.61 3.69 2.00
CA GLN A 26 3.57 4.70 1.97
C GLN A 26 3.71 5.59 0.74
N ALA A 27 4.95 5.90 0.32
CA ALA A 27 5.21 6.66 -0.89
C ALA A 27 4.60 6.00 -2.16
N TYR A 28 4.55 4.67 -2.23
CA TYR A 28 3.90 3.95 -3.33
C TYR A 28 2.38 4.06 -3.28
N TYR A 29 1.79 3.94 -2.09
CA TYR A 29 0.34 4.14 -1.92
C TYR A 29 -0.09 5.57 -2.23
N ASP A 30 0.69 6.56 -1.79
CA ASP A 30 0.44 7.97 -2.04
C ASP A 30 0.50 8.27 -3.55
N ARG A 31 1.52 7.73 -4.23
CA ARG A 31 1.61 7.83 -5.70
C ARG A 31 0.43 7.16 -6.40
N ALA A 32 -0.03 6.01 -5.92
CA ALA A 32 -1.22 5.35 -6.46
C ALA A 32 -2.49 6.19 -6.28
N GLN A 33 -2.61 6.92 -5.16
CA GLN A 33 -3.70 7.87 -4.91
C GLN A 33 -3.66 9.07 -5.87
N GLU A 34 -2.48 9.65 -6.12
CA GLU A 34 -2.32 10.72 -7.11
C GLU A 34 -2.78 10.27 -8.51
N TYR A 35 -2.36 9.09 -8.95
CA TYR A 35 -2.80 8.55 -10.25
C TYR A 35 -4.31 8.25 -10.28
N LEU A 36 -4.90 7.84 -9.16
CA LEU A 36 -6.35 7.65 -9.07
C LEU A 36 -7.12 8.96 -9.27
N GLN A 37 -6.59 10.09 -8.78
CA GLN A 37 -7.20 11.40 -9.04
C GLN A 37 -7.13 11.77 -10.53
N VAL A 38 -5.98 11.52 -11.17
CA VAL A 38 -5.82 11.74 -12.62
C VAL A 38 -6.75 10.82 -13.42
N LEU A 39 -6.88 9.56 -13.02
CA LEU A 39 -7.79 8.60 -13.66
C LEU A 39 -9.23 9.12 -13.68
N ARG A 40 -9.70 9.72 -12.57
CA ARG A 40 -11.03 10.31 -12.48
C ARG A 40 -11.20 11.46 -13.48
N GLN A 41 -10.25 12.40 -13.50
CA GLN A 41 -10.29 13.53 -14.44
C GLN A 41 -10.28 13.07 -15.91
N VAL A 42 -9.45 12.09 -16.25
CA VAL A 42 -9.41 11.51 -17.60
C VAL A 42 -10.75 10.85 -17.95
N THR A 43 -11.38 10.18 -16.99
CA THR A 43 -12.69 9.54 -17.19
C THR A 43 -13.79 10.57 -17.41
N ASP A 44 -13.81 11.66 -16.64
CA ASP A 44 -14.78 12.74 -16.82
C ASP A 44 -14.65 13.38 -18.22
N VAL A 45 -13.42 13.62 -18.68
CA VAL A 45 -13.15 14.16 -20.03
C VAL A 45 -13.58 13.16 -21.11
N LEU A 46 -13.31 11.87 -20.92
CA LEU A 46 -13.72 10.82 -21.85
C LEU A 46 -15.25 10.76 -22.00
N GLU A 47 -15.98 10.77 -20.88
CA GLU A 47 -17.45 10.78 -20.87
C GLU A 47 -17.99 12.02 -21.58
N ALA A 48 -17.42 13.20 -21.32
CA ALA A 48 -17.81 14.45 -22.00
C ALA A 48 -17.56 14.39 -23.52
N CYS A 49 -16.39 13.90 -23.96
CA CYS A 49 -16.09 13.75 -25.37
C CYS A 49 -17.03 12.75 -26.07
N GLN A 50 -17.37 11.65 -25.41
CA GLN A 50 -18.33 10.67 -25.93
C GLN A 50 -19.72 11.28 -26.07
N SER A 51 -20.21 11.99 -25.04
CA SER A 51 -21.50 12.67 -25.09
C SER A 51 -21.57 13.70 -26.22
N GLN A 52 -20.55 14.56 -26.35
CA GLN A 52 -20.49 15.58 -27.39
C GLN A 52 -20.41 14.99 -28.79
N ARG A 53 -19.69 13.87 -28.96
CA ARG A 53 -19.61 13.16 -30.24
C ARG A 53 -21.00 12.70 -30.69
N THR A 54 -21.76 12.09 -29.79
CA THR A 54 -23.12 11.64 -30.07
C THR A 54 -24.04 12.82 -30.39
N GLU A 55 -23.98 13.90 -29.61
CA GLU A 55 -24.81 15.10 -29.81
C GLU A 55 -24.54 15.80 -31.16
N LEU A 56 -23.27 15.90 -31.56
CA LEU A 56 -22.87 16.63 -32.77
C LEU A 56 -23.03 15.83 -34.07
N PHE A 57 -22.86 14.50 -34.02
CA PHE A 57 -22.78 13.70 -35.24
C PHE A 57 -23.93 12.70 -35.41
N ASP A 58 -24.54 12.23 -34.31
CA ASP A 58 -25.60 11.21 -34.39
C ASP A 58 -27.01 11.84 -34.38
N ALA A 59 -27.16 13.07 -33.89
CA ALA A 59 -28.43 13.81 -33.85
C ALA A 59 -28.81 14.51 -35.18
N GLU A 60 -28.23 14.10 -36.31
CA GLU A 60 -28.39 14.73 -37.66
C GLU A 60 -28.02 16.22 -37.73
N SER A 61 -27.46 16.80 -36.67
CA SER A 61 -27.18 18.24 -36.54
C SER A 61 -26.02 18.70 -37.45
N TRP A 62 -25.01 17.86 -37.66
CA TRP A 62 -23.92 18.12 -38.59
C TRP A 62 -23.53 16.86 -39.39
N SER A 63 -23.67 16.93 -40.71
CA SER A 63 -23.44 15.80 -41.63
C SER A 63 -22.61 16.19 -42.87
N GLY A 64 -22.20 15.19 -43.65
CA GLY A 64 -21.34 15.35 -44.82
C GLY A 64 -19.86 15.01 -44.58
N SER A 65 -19.03 15.16 -45.60
CA SER A 65 -17.61 14.73 -45.57
C SER A 65 -16.78 15.45 -44.50
N ALA A 66 -17.04 16.75 -44.28
CA ALA A 66 -16.39 17.53 -43.23
C ALA A 66 -16.77 17.04 -41.83
N ALA A 67 -18.05 16.76 -41.59
CA ALA A 67 -18.53 16.17 -40.33
C ALA A 67 -17.93 14.78 -40.09
N GLY A 68 -17.85 13.94 -41.13
CA GLY A 68 -17.21 12.63 -41.05
C GLY A 68 -15.72 12.70 -40.68
N ALA A 69 -14.98 13.67 -41.25
CA ALA A 69 -13.58 13.90 -40.90
C ALA A 69 -13.41 14.36 -39.45
N ALA A 70 -14.26 15.29 -38.99
CA ALA A 70 -14.25 15.77 -37.61
C ALA A 70 -14.61 14.66 -36.60
N ASN A 71 -15.64 13.86 -36.88
CA ASN A 71 -16.05 12.71 -36.08
C ASN A 71 -14.91 11.68 -35.98
N GLY A 72 -14.24 11.39 -37.10
CA GLY A 72 -13.08 10.50 -37.13
C GLY A 72 -11.92 11.01 -36.28
N GLN A 73 -11.65 12.32 -36.29
CA GLN A 73 -10.59 12.90 -35.47
C GLN A 73 -10.95 12.89 -33.97
N LEU A 74 -12.19 13.19 -33.61
CA LEU A 74 -12.66 13.09 -32.23
C LEU A 74 -12.63 11.64 -31.73
N GLY A 75 -12.97 10.67 -32.59
CA GLY A 75 -12.83 9.24 -32.31
C GLY A 75 -11.40 8.85 -31.93
N LYS A 76 -10.39 9.32 -32.67
CA LYS A 76 -8.98 9.07 -32.33
C LYS A 76 -8.57 9.66 -30.98
N LEU A 77 -9.10 10.83 -30.61
CA LEU A 77 -8.84 11.42 -29.30
C LEU A 77 -9.47 10.58 -28.17
N ILE A 78 -10.70 10.10 -28.39
CA ILE A 78 -11.39 9.17 -27.47
C ILE A 78 -10.57 7.88 -27.30
N ASP A 79 -10.07 7.29 -28.37
CA ASP A 79 -9.22 6.08 -28.30
C ASP A 79 -7.93 6.33 -27.51
N GLY A 80 -7.34 7.53 -27.65
CA GLY A 80 -6.19 7.97 -26.87
C GLY A 80 -6.51 8.09 -25.37
N LEU A 81 -7.66 8.65 -25.02
CA LEU A 81 -8.13 8.76 -23.63
C LEU A 81 -8.40 7.38 -23.01
N VAL A 82 -9.01 6.45 -23.75
CA VAL A 82 -9.21 5.05 -23.31
C VAL A 82 -7.87 4.37 -23.06
N THR A 83 -6.88 4.59 -23.93
CA THR A 83 -5.52 4.05 -23.75
C THR A 83 -4.87 4.59 -22.48
N LEU A 84 -4.98 5.90 -22.24
CA LEU A 84 -4.46 6.54 -21.02
C LEU A 84 -5.17 6.02 -19.76
N GLN A 85 -6.49 5.86 -19.79
CA GLN A 85 -7.30 5.32 -18.69
C GLN A 85 -6.83 3.91 -18.29
N ASN A 86 -6.62 3.03 -19.27
CA ASN A 86 -6.11 1.68 -19.04
C ASN A 86 -4.66 1.68 -18.51
N GLY A 87 -3.82 2.58 -19.04
CA GLY A 87 -2.45 2.78 -18.54
C GLY A 87 -2.44 3.23 -17.07
N LEU A 88 -3.33 4.15 -16.70
CA LEU A 88 -3.49 4.63 -15.33
C LEU A 88 -3.94 3.50 -14.38
N ALA A 89 -4.94 2.69 -14.78
CA ALA A 89 -5.34 1.53 -13.99
C ALA A 89 -4.19 0.53 -13.77
N THR A 90 -3.35 0.33 -14.80
CA THR A 90 -2.15 -0.53 -14.72
C THR A 90 -1.14 0.01 -13.71
N VAL A 91 -0.76 1.29 -13.80
CA VAL A 91 0.26 1.86 -12.90
C VAL A 91 -0.25 1.99 -11.46
N ILE A 92 -1.54 2.28 -11.25
CA ILE A 92 -2.15 2.34 -9.91
C ILE A 92 -2.07 0.96 -9.23
N THR A 93 -2.51 -0.09 -9.94
CA THR A 93 -2.49 -1.45 -9.36
C THR A 93 -1.09 -1.97 -9.15
N TRP A 94 -0.15 -1.61 -10.04
CA TRP A 94 1.26 -1.95 -9.87
C TRP A 94 1.87 -1.32 -8.61
N HIS A 95 1.64 -0.02 -8.36
CA HIS A 95 2.13 0.65 -7.15
C HIS A 95 1.56 0.00 -5.88
N LYS A 96 0.26 -0.31 -5.87
CA LYS A 96 -0.38 -1.01 -4.74
C LYS A 96 0.26 -2.40 -4.52
N TYR A 97 0.51 -3.15 -5.59
CA TYR A 97 1.16 -4.46 -5.53
C TYR A 97 2.58 -4.37 -4.96
N VAL A 98 3.39 -3.43 -5.45
CA VAL A 98 4.77 -3.23 -4.95
C VAL A 98 4.74 -2.88 -3.46
N ALA A 99 3.89 -1.94 -3.06
CA ALA A 99 3.75 -1.54 -1.66
C ALA A 99 3.37 -2.73 -0.76
N GLN A 100 2.39 -3.54 -1.17
CA GLN A 100 1.98 -4.75 -0.44
C GLN A 100 3.11 -5.78 -0.33
N THR A 101 3.86 -5.97 -1.42
CA THR A 101 4.97 -6.93 -1.47
C THR A 101 6.09 -6.53 -0.51
N ILE A 102 6.41 -5.23 -0.42
CA ILE A 102 7.41 -4.74 0.54
C ILE A 102 6.89 -4.80 1.99
N VAL A 103 5.62 -4.46 2.23
CA VAL A 103 4.98 -4.61 3.56
C VAL A 103 5.07 -6.06 4.04
N GLN A 104 4.79 -7.02 3.16
CA GLN A 104 4.89 -8.44 3.51
C GLN A 104 6.33 -8.82 3.87
N ALA A 105 7.32 -8.41 3.05
CA ALA A 105 8.72 -8.66 3.34
C ALA A 105 9.16 -8.09 4.70
N LYS A 106 8.75 -6.87 5.02
CA LYS A 106 9.02 -6.26 6.34
C LYS A 106 8.34 -7.00 7.49
N SER A 107 7.13 -7.52 7.28
CA SER A 107 6.44 -8.35 8.26
C SER A 107 7.20 -9.64 8.51
N ASP A 108 7.56 -10.37 7.45
CA ASP A 108 8.28 -11.65 7.56
C ASP A 108 9.64 -11.48 8.24
N VAL A 109 10.37 -10.41 7.91
CA VAL A 109 11.62 -10.05 8.60
C VAL A 109 11.40 -9.71 10.06
N THR A 110 10.33 -8.97 10.39
CA THR A 110 9.99 -8.64 11.77
C THR A 110 9.69 -9.89 12.58
N ASP A 111 8.92 -10.82 12.02
CA ASP A 111 8.58 -12.09 12.65
C ASP A 111 9.85 -12.93 12.90
N ASN A 112 10.76 -13.00 11.92
CA ASN A 112 12.07 -13.65 12.09
C ASN A 112 12.88 -13.06 13.25
N VAL A 113 12.93 -11.72 13.39
CA VAL A 113 13.64 -11.06 14.49
C VAL A 113 12.97 -11.37 15.83
N VAL A 114 11.65 -11.36 15.89
CA VAL A 114 10.90 -11.69 17.12
C VAL A 114 11.16 -13.13 17.57
N GLU A 115 11.11 -14.10 16.67
CA GLU A 115 11.40 -15.50 17.00
C GLU A 115 12.87 -15.72 17.38
N ALA A 116 13.79 -15.04 16.72
CA ALA A 116 15.21 -15.10 17.05
C ALA A 116 15.48 -14.52 18.45
N HIS A 117 14.87 -13.40 18.81
CA HIS A 117 14.96 -12.85 20.17
C HIS A 117 14.39 -13.79 21.23
N ARG A 118 13.25 -14.47 20.95
CA ARG A 118 12.71 -15.50 21.87
C ARG A 118 13.69 -16.65 22.07
N THR A 119 14.32 -17.10 20.99
CA THR A 119 15.33 -18.17 21.04
C THR A 119 16.55 -17.74 21.85
N ILE A 120 17.09 -16.55 21.59
CA ILE A 120 18.22 -15.99 22.33
C ILE A 120 17.87 -15.86 23.82
N GLN A 121 16.68 -15.36 24.15
CA GLN A 121 16.26 -15.24 25.54
C GLN A 121 16.18 -16.61 26.24
N SER A 122 15.86 -17.68 25.51
CA SER A 122 15.90 -19.05 26.04
C SER A 122 17.34 -19.50 26.29
N LEU A 123 18.25 -19.26 25.35
CA LEU A 123 19.68 -19.59 25.46
C LEU A 123 20.35 -18.84 26.62
N GLU A 124 19.99 -17.57 26.84
CA GLU A 124 20.51 -16.76 27.94
C GLU A 124 20.07 -17.28 29.32
N LYS A 125 18.94 -17.96 29.41
CA LYS A 125 18.41 -18.55 30.64
C LYS A 125 18.84 -19.99 30.86
N ASP A 126 19.47 -20.61 29.88
CA ASP A 126 19.93 -21.99 29.97
C ASP A 126 21.17 -22.08 30.88
N SER A 127 20.99 -22.72 32.03
CA SER A 127 22.06 -22.92 33.02
C SER A 127 22.93 -24.15 32.73
N SER A 128 22.57 -24.96 31.73
CA SER A 128 23.36 -26.11 31.30
C SER A 128 24.49 -25.73 30.34
N LEU A 129 24.39 -24.58 29.69
CA LEU A 129 25.40 -24.06 28.78
C LEU A 129 26.46 -23.26 29.53
N ASP A 130 27.72 -23.49 29.18
CA ASP A 130 28.78 -22.56 29.57
C ASP A 130 28.72 -21.25 28.76
N GLU A 131 29.53 -20.27 29.17
CA GLU A 131 29.51 -18.94 28.54
C GLU A 131 29.93 -18.98 27.07
N ALA A 132 30.92 -19.80 26.71
CA ALA A 132 31.43 -19.88 25.35
C ALA A 132 30.43 -20.58 24.43
N GLU A 133 29.84 -21.69 24.88
CA GLU A 133 28.79 -22.41 24.18
C GLU A 133 27.56 -21.54 23.96
N ARG A 134 27.15 -20.77 24.97
CA ARG A 134 26.03 -19.82 24.87
C ARG A 134 26.29 -18.75 23.82
N THR A 135 27.45 -18.10 23.85
CA THR A 135 27.81 -17.08 22.86
C THR A 135 27.80 -17.67 21.45
N GLN A 136 28.38 -18.85 21.26
CA GLN A 136 28.40 -19.52 19.95
C GLN A 136 26.99 -19.81 19.43
N GLN A 137 26.07 -20.27 20.29
CA GLN A 137 24.69 -20.53 19.89
C GLN A 137 23.92 -19.25 19.56
N ILE A 138 24.10 -18.18 20.35
CA ILE A 138 23.50 -16.88 20.06
C ILE A 138 23.99 -16.34 18.72
N ASP A 139 25.30 -16.38 18.47
CA ASP A 139 25.89 -15.93 17.20
C ASP A 139 25.35 -16.75 16.01
N THR A 140 25.13 -18.05 16.21
CA THR A 140 24.52 -18.94 15.21
C THR A 140 23.09 -18.52 14.90
N VAL A 141 22.29 -18.18 15.92
CA VAL A 141 20.92 -17.67 15.73
C VAL A 141 20.96 -16.35 14.96
N VAL A 142 21.79 -15.39 15.38
CA VAL A 142 21.91 -14.07 14.73
C VAL A 142 22.29 -14.20 13.26
N THR A 143 23.32 -14.97 12.95
CA THR A 143 23.82 -15.14 11.57
C THR A 143 22.82 -15.90 10.68
N THR A 144 22.14 -16.92 11.22
CA THR A 144 21.09 -17.66 10.50
C THR A 144 19.90 -16.74 10.20
N THR A 145 19.45 -15.96 11.18
CA THR A 145 18.37 -15.00 11.01
C THR A 145 18.73 -13.91 10.00
N LEU A 146 19.95 -13.39 10.04
CA LEU A 146 20.43 -12.43 9.04
C LEU A 146 20.37 -13.04 7.62
N GLY A 147 20.87 -14.25 7.43
CA GLY A 147 20.83 -14.93 6.13
C GLY A 147 19.40 -15.16 5.61
N ALA A 148 18.47 -15.52 6.50
CA ALA A 148 17.05 -15.66 6.15
C ALA A 148 16.43 -14.31 5.75
N ASN A 149 16.71 -13.25 6.50
CA ASN A 149 16.20 -11.91 6.22
C ASN A 149 16.72 -11.35 4.88
N VAL A 150 18.02 -11.51 4.60
CA VAL A 150 18.61 -11.13 3.31
C VAL A 150 17.94 -11.90 2.17
N SER A 151 17.71 -13.20 2.35
CA SER A 151 17.04 -14.03 1.33
C SER A 151 15.61 -13.57 1.05
N ILE A 152 14.88 -13.12 2.08
CA ILE A 152 13.54 -12.52 1.92
C ILE A 152 13.65 -11.24 1.08
N VAL A 153 14.53 -10.32 1.45
CA VAL A 153 14.71 -9.04 0.74
C VAL A 153 15.10 -9.25 -0.72
N ASP A 154 16.04 -10.15 -0.99
CA ASP A 154 16.45 -10.51 -2.35
C ASP A 154 15.31 -11.15 -3.16
N GLY A 155 14.54 -12.05 -2.54
CA GLY A 155 13.36 -12.65 -3.14
C GLY A 155 12.28 -11.63 -3.50
N THR A 156 12.02 -10.69 -2.59
CA THR A 156 11.10 -9.57 -2.81
C THR A 156 11.56 -8.68 -3.97
N ALA A 157 12.85 -8.35 -4.03
CA ALA A 157 13.42 -7.57 -5.13
C ALA A 157 13.26 -8.31 -6.48
N ALA A 158 13.52 -9.62 -6.51
CA ALA A 158 13.32 -10.44 -7.71
C ALA A 158 11.84 -10.46 -8.15
N GLN A 159 10.91 -10.60 -7.22
CA GLN A 159 9.47 -10.57 -7.49
C GLN A 159 9.01 -9.22 -8.08
N ILE A 160 9.51 -8.11 -7.54
CA ILE A 160 9.24 -6.76 -8.08
C ILE A 160 9.84 -6.63 -9.48
N MET A 161 11.04 -7.16 -9.74
CA MET A 161 11.65 -7.12 -11.06
C MET A 161 10.85 -7.90 -12.13
N VAL A 162 10.26 -9.03 -11.76
CA VAL A 162 9.36 -9.80 -12.65
C VAL A 162 8.08 -9.02 -12.95
N SER A 163 7.62 -8.17 -12.03
CA SER A 163 6.43 -7.34 -12.23
C SER A 163 6.57 -6.24 -13.30
N LYS A 164 7.71 -6.13 -14.01
CA LYS A 164 7.85 -5.22 -15.16
C LYS A 164 6.84 -5.49 -16.28
N SER A 165 6.37 -6.72 -16.40
CA SER A 165 5.29 -7.10 -17.33
C SER A 165 3.92 -7.15 -16.63
N TRP A 166 3.73 -6.37 -15.57
CA TRP A 166 2.50 -6.36 -14.78
C TRP A 166 1.27 -6.14 -15.66
N LYS A 167 0.26 -6.96 -15.42
CA LYS A 167 -1.07 -6.78 -15.99
C LYS A 167 -2.03 -6.56 -14.83
N PRO A 168 -2.86 -5.50 -14.90
CA PRO A 168 -3.86 -5.29 -13.88
C PRO A 168 -4.86 -6.46 -13.88
N PRO A 169 -5.49 -6.75 -12.73
CA PRO A 169 -6.67 -7.63 -12.69
C PRO A 169 -7.74 -7.19 -13.70
N ALA A 170 -8.52 -8.14 -14.23
CA ALA A 170 -9.47 -7.87 -15.31
C ALA A 170 -10.48 -6.74 -14.96
N ASN A 171 -10.90 -6.65 -13.69
CA ASN A 171 -11.86 -5.65 -13.21
C ASN A 171 -11.20 -4.41 -12.61
N ALA A 172 -9.87 -4.28 -12.67
CA ALA A 172 -9.15 -3.23 -11.95
C ALA A 172 -9.61 -1.82 -12.31
N LEU A 173 -9.88 -1.55 -13.59
CA LEU A 173 -10.39 -0.25 -14.00
C LEU A 173 -11.75 0.02 -13.35
N GLN A 174 -12.68 -0.92 -13.44
CA GLN A 174 -14.02 -0.78 -12.87
C GLN A 174 -13.94 -0.60 -11.35
N ASP A 175 -13.16 -1.43 -10.66
CA ASP A 175 -12.97 -1.34 -9.21
C ASP A 175 -12.40 0.03 -8.79
N LEU A 176 -11.49 0.60 -9.57
CA LEU A 176 -10.90 1.92 -9.30
C LEU A 176 -11.88 3.06 -9.57
N LEU A 177 -12.72 2.93 -10.61
CA LEU A 177 -13.78 3.89 -10.89
C LEU A 177 -14.88 3.84 -9.83
N ASP A 178 -15.22 2.65 -9.32
CA ASP A 178 -16.24 2.43 -8.29
C ASP A 178 -15.79 2.84 -6.88
N GLN A 179 -14.48 2.99 -6.64
CA GLN A 179 -13.90 3.60 -5.45
C GLN A 179 -14.22 5.11 -5.30
N LYS A 180 -15.34 5.62 -5.87
CA LYS A 180 -15.75 7.05 -5.86
C LYS A 180 -15.85 7.66 -4.46
N THR A 181 -15.93 6.85 -3.40
CA THR A 181 -15.80 7.32 -2.01
C THR A 181 -14.50 6.79 -1.40
N PRO A 182 -13.58 7.66 -0.92
CA PRO A 182 -12.56 7.22 0.02
C PRO A 182 -13.26 6.51 1.19
N PRO A 183 -12.78 5.34 1.67
CA PRO A 183 -13.20 4.90 2.99
C PRO A 183 -12.91 6.05 3.97
N PRO A 184 -13.86 6.43 4.85
CA PRO A 184 -13.59 7.45 5.84
C PRO A 184 -12.34 7.04 6.60
N VAL A 185 -11.32 7.90 6.58
CA VAL A 185 -10.13 7.73 7.41
C VAL A 185 -10.61 7.88 8.85
N ASN A 186 -10.91 6.77 9.50
CA ASN A 186 -11.19 6.76 10.92
C ASN A 186 -9.83 6.88 11.63
N ILE A 187 -9.31 8.11 11.71
CA ILE A 187 -8.18 8.44 12.57
C ILE A 187 -8.69 8.19 14.00
N PRO A 188 -8.16 7.22 14.74
CA PRO A 188 -8.52 7.07 16.15
C PRO A 188 -8.13 8.36 16.85
N ASP A 189 -9.12 9.10 17.35
CA ASP A 189 -8.91 10.36 18.05
C ASP A 189 -8.03 10.08 19.30
N PRO A 190 -6.83 10.68 19.44
CA PRO A 190 -5.94 10.42 20.58
C PRO A 190 -6.47 10.97 21.91
N ARG A 191 -7.71 11.46 21.98
CA ARG A 191 -8.26 12.15 23.15
C ARG A 191 -9.59 11.55 23.62
N VAL A 192 -9.58 10.26 23.93
CA VAL A 192 -10.51 9.72 24.93
C VAL A 192 -9.73 8.92 25.99
N VAL A 193 -8.70 9.55 26.56
CA VAL A 193 -8.17 9.17 27.87
C VAL A 193 -8.12 10.42 28.74
N ALA A 194 -9.28 10.88 29.18
CA ALA A 194 -9.41 11.76 30.32
C ALA A 194 -10.77 11.47 30.97
N GLY A 195 -10.75 10.65 32.00
CA GLY A 195 -11.92 10.33 32.80
C GLY A 195 -12.58 11.60 33.31
N SER A 196 -13.87 11.77 33.01
CA SER A 196 -14.70 12.73 33.72
C SER A 196 -15.12 12.11 35.05
N PRO A 197 -14.87 12.78 36.20
CA PRO A 197 -15.30 12.27 37.49
C PRO A 197 -16.83 12.35 37.65
N PRO A 198 -17.44 11.51 38.50
CA PRO A 198 -18.88 11.49 38.68
C PRO A 198 -19.38 12.81 39.32
N ARG A 199 -20.29 13.51 38.63
CA ARG A 199 -21.03 14.64 39.20
C ARG A 199 -22.02 14.12 40.25
N LEU A 200 -21.77 14.48 41.51
CA LEU A 200 -22.73 14.37 42.61
C LEU A 200 -24.02 15.13 42.27
N ARG A 201 -25.13 14.39 42.14
CA ARG A 201 -26.47 14.93 41.94
C ARG A 201 -27.02 15.38 43.29
N VAL A 202 -26.99 16.69 43.55
CA VAL A 202 -27.73 17.31 44.65
C VAL A 202 -29.21 17.24 44.32
N VAL A 203 -29.96 16.42 45.06
CA VAL A 203 -31.42 16.44 45.05
C VAL A 203 -31.84 17.51 46.05
N ALA A 204 -32.32 18.64 45.53
CA ALA A 204 -33.00 19.64 46.33
C ALA A 204 -34.37 19.08 46.74
N GLY A 205 -34.56 18.89 48.04
CA GLY A 205 -35.87 18.68 48.63
C GLY A 205 -36.66 19.99 48.62
N SER A 206 -37.92 19.92 48.21
CA SER A 206 -38.92 20.94 48.48
C SER A 206 -40.01 20.23 49.28
N ASP A 207 -40.00 20.48 50.59
CA ASP A 207 -41.13 20.32 51.47
C ASP A 207 -41.51 21.73 51.94
N ARG A 208 -42.82 22.02 51.80
CA ARG A 208 -43.59 23.24 52.13
C ARG A 208 -43.69 24.31 51.06
#